data_AF-A0A821U1V9-F1
#
_entry.id   AF-A0A821U1V9-F1
#
_cell.length_a   1.000
_cell.length_b   1.000
_cell.length_c   1.000
_cell.angle_alpha   90.00
_cell.angle_beta   90.00
_cell.angle_gamma   90.00
#
_symmetry.space_group_name_H-M   'P 1'
#
loop_
_entity.id
_entity.type
_entity.pdbx_description
1 polymer ?
#
loop_
_entity_poly.entity_id
_entity_poly.type
_entity_poly.pdbx_seq_one_letter_code
_entity_poly.pdbx_strand_id
1 'polypeptide(L)'
;MLGEKIRIIGIYASERDFNVDMNNDTQSSEALLQWTDACSLAPCIPDAATSLASNRTIDYALSNGVPLSIQTYEGGSSSDHKQILSTLSCGRDEQYWQEVWAE
;
A
#
# COMPACT_ATOMS: atom_id res chain seq x y z
N MET A 1 19.99 11.64 19.30
CA MET A 1 19.14 11.62 18.10
C MET A 1 19.02 10.18 17.65
N LEU A 2 17.86 9.56 17.86
CA LEU A 2 17.65 8.14 17.60
C LEU A 2 17.02 8.01 16.21
N GLY A 3 17.73 7.35 15.29
CA GLY A 3 17.31 7.21 13.90
C GLY A 3 16.02 6.41 13.77
N GLU A 4 15.02 7.01 13.15
CA GLU A 4 13.78 6.35 12.75
C GLU A 4 14.09 5.36 11.64
N LYS A 5 13.79 4.08 11.86
CA LYS A 5 13.87 3.07 10.80
C LYS A 5 12.55 3.07 10.04
N ILE A 6 12.53 3.72 8.87
CA ILE A 6 11.40 3.68 7.93
C ILE A 6 11.31 2.26 7.37
N ARG A 7 10.20 1.57 7.64
CA ARG A 7 9.88 0.30 6.96
C ARG A 7 8.88 0.59 5.85
N ILE A 8 9.33 0.41 4.61
CA ILE A 8 8.46 0.49 3.44
C ILE A 8 7.86 -0.90 3.26
N ILE A 9 6.58 -1.08 3.61
CA ILE A 9 5.81 -2.25 3.16
C ILE A 9 5.29 -1.89 1.78
N GLY A 10 6.05 -2.24 0.75
CA GLY A 10 5.56 -2.19 -0.63
C GLY A 10 4.74 -3.44 -0.91
N ILE A 11 3.42 -3.32 -0.99
CA ILE A 11 2.59 -4.39 -1.57
C ILE A 11 2.75 -4.24 -3.09
N TYR A 12 3.52 -5.14 -3.69
CA TYR A 12 3.71 -5.18 -5.14
C TYR A 12 2.68 -6.16 -5.73
N ALA A 13 1.65 -5.63 -6.39
CA ALA A 13 0.79 -6.44 -7.24
C ALA A 13 1.50 -6.62 -8.59
N SER A 14 2.33 -7.65 -8.72
CA SER A 14 2.77 -8.10 -10.03
C SER A 14 1.64 -8.89 -10.68
N GLU A 15 1.28 -8.51 -11.91
CA GLU A 15 0.34 -9.19 -12.80
C GLU A 15 -1.12 -8.75 -12.65
N ARG A 16 -1.51 -7.73 -13.44
CA ARG A 16 -2.80 -7.35 -14.06
C ARG A 16 -4.15 -7.49 -13.31
N ASP A 17 -4.28 -8.32 -12.30
CA ASP A 17 -5.55 -8.71 -11.68
C ASP A 17 -5.86 -7.95 -10.38
N PHE A 18 -4.90 -7.20 -9.83
CA PHE A 18 -5.08 -6.41 -8.60
C PHE A 18 -5.14 -4.88 -8.84
N ASN A 19 -5.14 -4.45 -10.11
CA ASN A 19 -5.15 -3.02 -10.47
C ASN A 19 -6.58 -2.50 -10.56
N VAL A 20 -7.29 -2.53 -9.43
CA VAL A 20 -8.69 -2.13 -9.34
C VAL A 20 -8.78 -0.64 -9.03
N ASP A 21 -9.52 0.09 -9.86
CA ASP A 21 -9.92 1.45 -9.53
C ASP A 21 -11.05 1.39 -8.51
N MET A 22 -10.70 1.60 -7.24
CA MET A 22 -11.64 1.52 -6.11
C MET A 22 -12.84 2.46 -6.23
N ASN A 23 -12.75 3.50 -7.08
CA ASN A 23 -13.82 4.47 -7.26
C ASN A 23 -14.65 4.23 -8.52
N ASN A 24 -14.11 3.54 -9.53
CA ASN A 24 -14.75 3.42 -10.85
C ASN A 24 -15.05 1.96 -11.27
N ASP A 25 -14.32 0.97 -10.76
CA ASP A 25 -14.50 -0.45 -11.12
C ASP A 25 -15.45 -1.14 -10.13
N THR A 26 -16.72 -0.71 -10.11
CA THR A 26 -17.71 -1.05 -9.06
C THR A 26 -17.77 -2.53 -8.71
N GLN A 27 -17.92 -3.42 -9.69
CA GLN A 27 -18.03 -4.86 -9.40
C GLN A 27 -16.75 -5.47 -8.80
N SER A 28 -15.58 -5.13 -9.34
CA SER A 28 -14.29 -5.65 -8.84
C SER A 28 -13.93 -5.04 -7.49
N SER A 29 -14.22 -3.74 -7.31
CA SER A 29 -14.01 -3.03 -6.05
C SER A 29 -14.91 -3.56 -4.94
N GLU A 30 -16.18 -3.89 -5.22
CA GLU A 30 -17.10 -4.48 -4.24
C GLU A 30 -16.61 -5.84 -3.74
N ALA A 31 -16.17 -6.73 -4.62
CA ALA A 31 -15.67 -8.05 -4.24
C ALA A 31 -14.41 -7.93 -3.36
N LEU A 32 -13.50 -7.02 -3.73
CA LEU A 32 -12.31 -6.73 -2.94
C LEU A 32 -12.68 -6.14 -1.57
N LEU A 33 -13.59 -5.17 -1.53
CA LEU A 33 -14.03 -4.52 -0.29
C LEU A 33 -14.69 -5.53 0.67
N GLN A 34 -15.52 -6.43 0.16
CA GLN A 34 -16.10 -7.51 0.97
C GLN A 34 -15.03 -8.42 1.59
N TRP A 35 -13.99 -8.75 0.82
CA TRP A 35 -12.87 -9.54 1.33
C TRP A 35 -12.05 -8.75 2.37
N THR A 36 -11.76 -7.47 2.12
CA THR A 36 -11.02 -6.64 3.07
C THR A 36 -11.79 -6.46 4.38
N ASP A 37 -13.12 -6.27 4.31
CA ASP A 37 -13.98 -6.18 5.48
C ASP A 37 -13.94 -7.46 6.33
N ALA A 38 -13.99 -8.63 5.69
CA ALA A 38 -13.87 -9.92 6.38
C ALA A 38 -12.52 -10.10 7.08
N CYS A 39 -11.47 -9.42 6.59
CA CYS A 39 -10.14 -9.42 7.17
C CYS A 39 -9.86 -8.24 8.11
N SER A 40 -10.86 -7.38 8.38
CA SER A 40 -10.66 -6.12 9.12
C SER A 40 -9.57 -5.23 8.51
N LEU A 41 -9.49 -5.22 7.18
CA LEU A 41 -8.60 -4.39 6.39
C LEU A 41 -9.37 -3.24 5.75
N ALA A 42 -8.75 -2.06 5.70
CA ALA A 42 -9.24 -0.90 4.98
C ALA A 42 -8.26 -0.51 3.87
N PRO A 43 -8.74 -0.21 2.65
CA PRO A 43 -7.89 0.31 1.60
C PRO A 43 -7.45 1.74 1.90
N CYS A 44 -6.20 2.03 1.55
CA CYS A 44 -5.60 3.36 1.56
C CYS A 44 -5.25 3.67 0.11
N ILE A 45 -5.79 4.77 -0.41
CA ILE A 45 -5.71 5.17 -1.82
C ILE A 45 -4.86 6.45 -1.88
N PRO A 46 -3.91 6.58 -2.82
CA PRO A 46 -3.13 7.80 -2.94
C PRO A 46 -3.95 8.90 -3.63
N ASP A 47 -3.61 10.15 -3.35
CA ASP A 47 -4.31 11.31 -3.93
C ASP A 47 -3.98 11.55 -5.42
N ALA A 48 -3.02 10.81 -5.98
CA ALA A 48 -2.54 10.98 -7.34
C ALA A 48 -2.62 9.68 -8.14
N ALA A 49 -2.78 9.82 -9.46
CA ALA A 49 -2.80 8.70 -10.38
C ALA A 49 -1.49 7.90 -10.32
N THR A 50 -1.63 6.58 -10.31
CA THR A 50 -0.53 5.64 -10.19
C THR A 50 -0.20 5.00 -11.53
N SER A 51 -1.18 4.76 -12.41
CA SER A 51 -0.93 4.29 -13.77
C SER A 51 -0.48 5.42 -14.69
N LEU A 52 0.71 5.31 -15.28
CA LEU A 52 1.21 6.26 -16.28
C LEU A 52 0.52 6.10 -17.64
N ALA A 53 0.07 4.88 -17.96
CA ALA A 53 -0.58 4.59 -19.24
C ALA A 53 -2.02 5.12 -19.32
N SER A 54 -2.76 5.05 -18.20
CA SER A 54 -4.19 5.40 -18.16
C SER A 54 -4.51 6.64 -17.33
N ASN A 55 -3.54 7.18 -16.59
CA ASN A 55 -3.75 8.27 -15.63
C ASN A 55 -4.86 7.98 -14.60
N ARG A 56 -4.96 6.71 -14.17
CA ARG A 56 -5.91 6.24 -13.16
C ARG A 56 -5.21 5.92 -11.83
N THR A 57 -5.96 6.02 -10.75
CA THR A 57 -5.53 5.59 -9.41
C THR A 57 -5.99 4.16 -9.18
N ILE A 58 -5.09 3.20 -9.44
CA ILE A 58 -5.40 1.76 -9.44
C ILE A 58 -4.45 0.95 -8.56
N ASP A 59 -3.54 1.63 -7.87
CA ASP A 59 -2.70 1.04 -6.83
C ASP A 59 -3.12 1.61 -5.47
N TYR A 60 -3.16 0.75 -4.48
CA TYR A 60 -3.59 1.04 -3.12
C TYR A 60 -2.82 0.16 -2.13
N ALA A 61 -2.84 0.54 -0.85
CA ALA A 61 -2.35 -0.31 0.25
C ALA A 61 -3.53 -0.77 1.11
N LEU A 62 -3.37 -1.84 1.88
CA LEU A 62 -4.36 -2.29 2.86
C LEU A 62 -3.80 -2.13 4.28
N SER A 63 -4.64 -1.70 5.21
CA SER A 63 -4.25 -1.47 6.60
C SER A 63 -5.27 -2.06 7.58
N ASN A 64 -4.82 -2.58 8.71
CA ASN A 64 -5.70 -3.06 9.78
C ASN A 64 -5.68 -2.06 10.94
N GLY A 65 -6.71 -1.21 11.03
CA GLY A 65 -6.91 -0.30 12.17
C GLY A 65 -5.85 0.80 12.36
N VAL A 66 -4.92 0.97 11.42
CA VAL A 66 -3.87 2.00 11.46
C VAL A 66 -3.99 2.87 10.21
N PRO A 67 -4.23 4.18 10.34
CA PRO A 67 -4.21 5.08 9.19
C PRO A 67 -2.86 5.05 8.48
N LEU A 68 -2.84 4.69 7.19
CA LEU A 68 -1.65 4.83 6.34
C LEU A 68 -1.79 6.08 5.49
N SER A 69 -0.87 7.03 5.68
CA SER A 69 -0.67 8.09 4.70
C SER A 69 0.19 7.51 3.58
N ILE A 70 -0.38 7.39 2.38
CA ILE A 70 0.32 6.88 1.21
C ILE A 70 0.43 7.96 0.13
N GLN A 71 1.55 8.01 -0.58
CA GLN A 71 1.84 9.00 -1.61
C GLN A 71 2.52 8.36 -2.82
N THR A 72 2.37 8.97 -4.00
CA THR A 72 3.09 8.55 -5.21
C THR A 72 4.53 9.07 -5.22
N TYR A 73 5.45 8.26 -5.72
CA TYR A 73 6.82 8.68 -6.02
C TYR A 73 6.89 9.29 -7.42
N GLU A 74 7.35 10.53 -7.51
CA GLU A 74 7.42 11.31 -8.76
C GLU A 74 8.78 11.23 -9.47
N GLY A 75 9.69 10.37 -9.00
CA GLY A 75 10.99 10.18 -9.63
C GLY A 75 10.92 9.32 -10.91
N GLY A 76 12.07 9.22 -11.59
CA GLY A 76 12.19 8.36 -12.77
C GLY A 76 12.01 6.87 -12.41
N SER A 77 11.19 6.18 -13.19
CA SER A 77 10.90 4.74 -13.08
C SER A 77 10.83 4.12 -14.47
N SER A 78 11.26 2.86 -14.60
CA SER A 78 11.05 2.07 -15.82
C SER A 78 9.71 1.31 -15.83
N SER A 79 8.94 1.41 -14.74
CA SER A 79 7.58 0.85 -14.65
C SER A 79 6.57 1.81 -15.29
N ASP A 80 5.50 1.24 -15.82
CA ASP A 80 4.28 1.93 -16.28
C ASP A 80 3.37 2.38 -15.12
N HIS A 81 3.77 2.11 -13.88
CA HIS A 81 3.13 2.58 -12.65
C HIS A 81 4.11 3.40 -11.80
N LYS A 82 3.59 4.43 -11.14
CA LYS A 82 4.27 5.16 -10.07
C LYS A 82 4.29 4.28 -8.83
N GLN A 83 5.45 4.22 -8.17
CA GLN A 83 5.53 3.57 -6.86
C GLN A 83 4.69 4.33 -5.84
N ILE A 84 3.98 3.60 -4.98
CA ILE A 84 3.34 4.16 -3.80
C ILE A 84 4.23 3.94 -2.57
N LEU A 85 4.31 4.93 -1.71
CA LEU A 85 5.16 4.93 -0.52
C LEU A 85 4.34 5.36 0.69
N SER A 86 4.63 4.75 1.84
CA SER A 86 4.09 5.15 3.13
C SER A 86 5.19 5.15 4.17
N THR A 87 5.03 5.97 5.21
CA THR A 87 5.89 5.92 6.39
C THR A 87 5.13 5.30 7.53
N LEU A 88 5.67 4.19 8.06
CA LEU A 88 5.15 3.55 9.27
C LEU A 88 5.93 4.06 10.47
N SER A 89 5.24 4.74 11.38
CA SER A 89 5.79 5.05 12.70
C SER A 89 5.60 3.82 13.58
N CYS A 90 6.61 2.95 13.67
CA CYS A 90 6.59 1.90 14.68
C CYS A 90 7.11 2.48 16.01
N GLY A 91 6.31 2.34 17.06
CA GLY A 91 6.82 2.49 18.43
C GLY A 91 8.01 1.54 18.61
N ARG A 92 9.09 2.02 19.22
CA ARG A 92 10.27 1.19 19.51
C ARG A 92 9.97 0.21 20.63
N ASP A 93 9.25 -0.86 20.31
CA ASP A 93 9.32 -2.08 21.08
C ASP A 93 10.43 -2.95 20.45
N GLU A 94 11.67 -2.70 20.89
CA GLU A 94 12.88 -3.44 20.47
C GLU A 94 12.76 -4.96 20.68
N GLN A 95 11.79 -5.40 21.48
CA GLN A 95 11.59 -6.79 21.90
C GLN A 95 11.01 -7.69 20.79
N TYR A 96 10.22 -7.15 19.85
CA TYR A 96 9.55 -7.98 18.82
C TYR A 96 10.50 -8.49 17.72
N TRP A 97 11.70 -7.92 17.61
CA TRP A 97 12.59 -8.16 16.47
C TRP A 97 13.71 -9.17 16.74
N GLN A 98 13.89 -9.61 17.99
CA GLN A 98 14.84 -10.70 18.29
C GLN A 98 14.29 -12.08 17.91
N GLU A 99 12.97 -12.25 17.83
CA GLU A 99 12.37 -13.57 17.53
C GLU A 99 12.32 -13.90 16.03
N VAL A 100 12.33 -12.89 15.14
CA VAL A 100 12.15 -13.11 13.69
C VAL A 100 13.46 -13.49 12.96
N TRP A 101 14.62 -13.31 13.60
CA TRP A 101 15.94 -13.63 13.01
C TRP A 101 16.70 -14.72 13.77
N ALA A 102 16.01 -15.49 14.60
CA ALA A 102 16.60 -16.55 15.42
C ALA A 102 16.36 -17.98 14.88
N GLU A 103 15.99 -18.13 13.61
CA GLU A 103 16.00 -19.42 12.88
C GLU A 103 16.96 -19.40 11.69
#